data_AF-A0A0D0C9P1-F1
#
_entry.id   AF-A0A0D0C9P1-F1
#
_cell.length_a   1.000
_cell.length_b   1.000
_cell.length_c   1.000
_cell.angle_alpha   90.00
_cell.angle_beta   90.00
_cell.angle_gamma   90.00
#
_symmetry.space_group_name_H-M   'P 1'
#
loop_
_entity.id
_entity.type
_entity.pdbx_description
1 polymer ?
#
loop_
_entity_poly.entity_id
_entity_poly.type
_entity_poly.pdbx_seq_one_letter_code
_entity_poly.pdbx_strand_id
1 'polypeptide(L)'
;GNPSDLTPGKLEKLLDLICNDPRGQARVFQWMQPHVITSITKMIYNKMDHVKAVLRITLDSITHNFLTSWDMNSFMSANVDPESPILCQILTAAMQTEWGVKENKIKDGSTACHAVVTQLAKQRSNQSNYFTAPFTLSLWTSGASRQTIEALYRCSLCISFPLLLNLINNLAKHCLEHASQIAQGPHLMCYDNINISTSIFIEQCSSAPAKVQSGTFTILYNVHSGSLEQMHLAPML
;
A
#
# COMPACT_ATOMS: atom_id res chain seq x y z
N GLY A 1 23.84 13.79 27.81
CA GLY A 1 23.70 13.13 29.12
C GLY A 1 22.64 12.07 28.97
N ASN A 2 22.94 10.82 29.34
CA ASN A 2 21.96 9.75 29.29
C ASN A 2 20.80 10.08 30.25
N PRO A 3 19.52 9.94 29.85
CA PRO A 3 18.38 10.24 30.72
C PRO A 3 18.27 9.32 31.95
N SER A 4 19.08 8.26 32.02
CA SER A 4 19.05 7.21 33.05
C SER A 4 19.86 7.53 34.32
N ASP A 5 20.56 8.67 34.39
CA ASP A 5 21.43 9.01 35.55
C ASP A 5 20.80 10.03 36.53
N LEU A 6 19.50 10.31 36.42
CA LEU A 6 18.81 11.15 37.41
C LEU A 6 18.29 10.28 38.55
N THR A 7 18.84 10.47 39.76
CA THR A 7 18.26 9.89 40.98
C THR A 7 16.78 10.31 41.08
N PRO A 8 15.83 9.36 41.20
CA PRO A 8 14.42 9.69 41.27
C PRO A 8 14.18 10.63 42.45
N GLY A 9 13.51 11.74 42.17
CA GLY A 9 13.17 12.74 43.18
C GLY A 9 12.27 12.16 44.26
N LYS A 10 12.04 12.95 45.32
CA LYS A 10 11.22 12.54 46.47
C LYS A 10 9.77 12.22 46.06
N LEU A 11 9.27 12.87 45.00
CA LEU A 11 7.92 12.67 44.49
C LEU A 11 7.80 11.34 43.75
N GLU A 12 8.76 11.02 42.89
CA GLU A 12 8.84 9.76 42.13
C GLU A 12 8.90 8.58 43.10
N LYS A 13 9.74 8.66 44.13
CA LYS A 13 9.80 7.61 45.18
C LYS A 13 8.49 7.45 45.94
N LEU A 14 7.77 8.54 46.21
CA LEU A 14 6.46 8.48 46.87
C LEU A 14 5.42 7.85 45.94
N LEU A 15 5.41 8.20 44.65
CA LEU A 15 4.53 7.61 43.66
C LEU A 15 4.80 6.13 43.48
N ASP A 16 6.07 5.71 43.43
CA ASP A 16 6.46 4.30 43.38
C ASP A 16 5.96 3.54 44.61
N LEU A 17 6.11 4.10 45.81
CA LEU A 17 5.58 3.52 47.05
C LEU A 17 4.05 3.37 47.02
N ILE A 18 3.33 4.36 46.49
CA ILE A 18 1.86 4.31 46.36
C ILE A 18 1.45 3.28 45.30
N CYS A 19 2.18 3.19 44.18
CA CYS A 19 1.93 2.23 43.11
C CYS A 19 2.26 0.78 43.50
N ASN A 20 3.13 0.57 44.49
CA ASN A 20 3.46 -0.75 45.03
C ASN A 20 2.39 -1.29 46.00
N ASP A 21 1.53 -0.43 46.57
CA ASP A 21 0.35 -0.86 47.34
C ASP A 21 -0.86 -1.06 46.40
N PRO A 22 -1.53 -2.23 46.38
CA PRO A 22 -2.65 -2.49 45.46
C PRO A 22 -3.80 -1.48 45.55
N ARG A 23 -4.07 -0.92 46.73
CA ARG A 23 -5.14 0.08 46.93
C ARG A 23 -4.69 1.46 46.47
N GLY A 24 -3.43 1.82 46.75
CA GLY A 24 -2.78 3.02 46.25
C GLY A 24 -2.73 3.04 44.72
N GLN A 25 -2.27 1.94 44.12
CA GLN A 25 -2.22 1.73 42.68
C GLN A 25 -3.58 1.92 42.01
N ALA A 26 -4.63 1.28 42.53
CA ALA A 26 -5.98 1.41 41.97
C ALA A 26 -6.48 2.87 42.00
N ARG A 27 -6.24 3.59 43.11
CA ARG A 27 -6.64 5.00 43.24
C ARG A 27 -5.84 5.92 42.34
N VAL A 28 -4.53 5.70 42.22
CA VAL A 28 -3.65 6.49 41.33
C VAL A 28 -4.03 6.26 39.88
N PHE A 29 -4.29 5.02 39.45
CA PHE A 29 -4.78 4.76 38.09
C PHE A 29 -6.13 5.40 37.82
N GLN A 30 -7.08 5.30 38.74
CA GLN A 30 -8.39 5.94 38.59
C GLN A 30 -8.27 7.46 38.44
N TRP A 31 -7.40 8.10 39.23
CA TRP A 31 -7.12 9.52 39.13
C TRP A 31 -6.39 9.89 37.83
N MET A 32 -5.39 9.11 37.42
CA MET A 32 -4.60 9.38 36.21
C MET A 32 -5.36 9.12 34.92
N GLN A 33 -6.33 8.20 34.91
CA GLN A 33 -7.04 7.75 33.71
C GLN A 33 -7.52 8.89 32.79
N PRO A 34 -8.26 9.92 33.25
CA PRO A 34 -8.68 11.04 32.39
C PRO A 34 -7.50 11.86 31.85
N HIS A 35 -6.43 12.03 32.64
CA HIS A 35 -5.25 12.79 32.24
C HIS A 35 -4.40 12.04 31.20
N VAL A 36 -4.28 10.72 31.37
CA VAL A 36 -3.58 9.82 30.46
C VAL A 36 -4.31 9.77 29.12
N ILE A 37 -5.64 9.58 29.12
CA ILE A 37 -6.45 9.61 27.89
C ILE A 37 -6.22 10.93 27.14
N THR A 38 -6.36 12.06 27.84
CA THR A 38 -6.14 13.39 27.23
C THR A 38 -4.74 13.51 26.62
N SER A 39 -3.72 13.06 27.34
CA SER A 39 -2.32 13.15 26.91
C SER A 39 -2.02 12.24 25.70
N ILE A 40 -2.48 11.00 25.74
CA ILE A 40 -2.33 10.03 24.65
C ILE A 40 -3.06 10.53 23.39
N THR A 41 -4.31 10.98 23.52
CA THR A 41 -5.08 11.51 22.39
C THR A 41 -4.37 12.69 21.74
N LYS A 42 -3.85 13.65 22.52
CA LYS A 42 -3.10 14.79 22.00
C LYS A 42 -1.83 14.34 21.27
N MET A 43 -1.12 13.37 21.83
CA MET A 43 0.11 12.84 21.24
C MET A 43 -0.17 12.12 19.90
N ILE A 44 -1.18 11.25 19.85
CA ILE A 44 -1.61 10.59 18.60
C ILE A 44 -2.04 11.64 17.57
N TYR A 45 -2.84 12.63 17.97
CA TYR A 45 -3.28 13.70 17.08
C TYR A 45 -2.09 14.39 16.39
N ASN A 46 -1.08 14.79 17.17
CA ASN A 46 0.11 15.46 16.66
C ASN A 46 0.97 14.54 15.77
N LYS A 47 1.12 13.26 16.16
CA LYS A 47 1.91 12.29 15.38
C LYS A 47 1.23 11.92 14.07
N MET A 48 -0.10 11.86 14.02
CA MET A 48 -0.84 11.57 12.79
C MET A 48 -0.67 12.63 11.69
N ASP A 49 -0.26 13.86 12.03
CA ASP A 49 0.10 14.86 11.02
C ASP A 49 1.44 14.57 10.32
N HIS A 50 2.34 13.82 10.96
CA HIS A 50 3.57 13.34 10.36
C HIS A 50 3.27 12.10 9.51
N VAL A 51 2.48 11.16 10.04
CA VAL A 51 2.05 9.94 9.33
C VAL A 51 1.35 10.28 8.01
N LYS A 52 0.42 11.25 7.99
CA LYS A 52 -0.25 11.66 6.74
C LYS A 52 0.74 12.24 5.71
N ALA A 53 1.80 12.91 6.17
CA ALA A 53 2.81 13.49 5.29
C ALA A 53 3.69 12.40 4.67
N VAL A 54 4.09 11.40 5.47
CA VAL A 54 4.83 10.22 5.01
C VAL A 54 4.04 9.40 3.98
N LEU A 55 2.73 9.23 4.20
CA LEU A 55 1.85 8.46 3.30
C LEU A 55 1.35 9.26 2.09
N ARG A 56 1.79 10.50 1.93
CA ARG A 56 1.39 11.36 0.83
C ARG A 56 2.04 10.89 -0.46
N ILE A 57 1.22 10.57 -1.45
CA ILE A 57 1.66 10.29 -2.81
C ILE A 57 0.65 10.88 -3.80
N THR A 58 1.16 11.49 -4.87
CA THR A 58 0.31 11.99 -5.95
C THR A 58 0.02 10.86 -6.93
N LEU A 59 -1.15 10.88 -7.57
CA LEU A 59 -1.51 9.84 -8.54
C LEU A 59 -0.53 9.79 -9.72
N ASP A 60 0.07 10.93 -10.08
CA ASP A 60 1.05 11.02 -11.18
C ASP A 60 2.36 10.30 -10.86
N SER A 61 2.72 10.20 -9.57
CA SER A 61 3.92 9.49 -9.11
C SER A 61 3.75 7.97 -9.00
N ILE A 62 2.52 7.46 -9.17
CA ILE A 62 2.25 6.03 -9.21
C ILE A 62 2.56 5.54 -10.62
N THR A 63 3.79 5.04 -10.81
CA THR A 63 4.29 4.49 -12.06
C THR A 63 4.29 2.97 -12.05
N HIS A 64 4.56 2.34 -13.19
CA HIS A 64 4.77 0.90 -13.26
C HIS A 64 5.87 0.43 -12.28
N ASN A 65 7.01 1.11 -12.24
CA ASN A 65 8.13 0.75 -11.35
C ASN A 65 7.79 0.93 -9.87
N PHE A 66 6.96 1.92 -9.54
CA PHE A 66 6.43 2.05 -8.20
C PHE A 66 5.56 0.83 -7.84
N LEU A 67 4.61 0.44 -8.70
CA LEU A 67 3.70 -0.67 -8.43
C LEU A 67 4.42 -2.02 -8.32
N THR A 68 5.49 -2.25 -9.09
CA THR A 68 6.26 -3.50 -9.02
C THR A 68 7.13 -3.60 -7.77
N SER A 69 7.56 -2.46 -7.21
CA SER A 69 8.36 -2.41 -5.98
C SER A 69 7.54 -2.08 -4.73
N TRP A 70 6.23 -1.90 -4.88
CA TRP A 70 5.35 -1.50 -3.80
C TRP A 70 5.14 -2.65 -2.81
N ASP A 71 5.55 -2.40 -1.56
CA ASP A 71 5.27 -3.25 -0.42
C ASP A 71 4.82 -2.39 0.76
N MET A 72 3.52 -2.47 1.06
CA MET A 72 2.94 -1.74 2.18
C MET A 72 3.60 -2.09 3.50
N ASN A 73 3.83 -3.36 3.81
CA ASN A 73 4.28 -3.75 5.15
C ASN A 73 5.70 -3.29 5.41
N SER A 74 6.61 -3.53 4.46
CA SER A 74 7.99 -3.06 4.57
C SER A 74 8.05 -1.52 4.68
N PHE A 75 7.25 -0.79 3.90
CA PHE A 75 7.22 0.66 3.97
C PHE A 75 6.67 1.19 5.31
N MET A 76 5.58 0.60 5.81
CA MET A 76 4.95 1.02 7.06
C MET A 76 5.87 0.79 8.25
N SER A 77 6.51 -0.39 8.34
CA SER A 77 7.47 -0.70 9.40
C SER A 77 8.67 0.25 9.39
N ALA A 78 9.16 0.64 8.20
CA ALA A 78 10.32 1.51 8.08
C ALA A 78 10.02 3.01 8.33
N ASN A 79 8.83 3.48 7.95
CA ASN A 79 8.56 4.93 7.88
C ASN A 79 7.39 5.41 8.76
N VAL A 80 6.44 4.54 9.11
CA VAL A 80 5.22 4.94 9.86
C VAL A 80 5.28 4.50 11.32
N ASP A 81 5.74 3.28 11.59
CA ASP A 81 5.86 2.77 12.96
C ASP A 81 6.77 3.65 13.84
N PRO A 82 7.91 4.18 13.37
CA PRO A 82 8.74 5.10 14.15
C PRO A 82 8.05 6.44 14.43
N GLU A 83 7.16 6.88 13.56
CA GLU A 83 6.47 8.17 13.68
C GLU A 83 5.30 8.12 14.66
N SER A 84 4.61 6.97 14.77
CA SER A 84 3.44 6.80 15.64
C SER A 84 3.45 5.48 16.43
N PRO A 85 4.50 5.20 17.22
CA PRO A 85 4.66 3.91 17.90
C PRO A 85 3.52 3.62 18.88
N ILE A 86 2.96 4.65 19.49
CA ILE A 86 1.89 4.53 20.50
C ILE A 86 0.58 4.13 19.85
N LEU A 87 0.26 4.67 18.67
CA LEU A 87 -0.93 4.25 17.93
C LEU A 87 -0.79 2.79 17.50
N CYS A 88 0.38 2.41 16.97
CA CYS A 88 0.63 1.03 16.56
C CYS A 88 0.48 0.07 17.75
N GLN A 89 1.07 0.40 18.91
CA GLN A 89 0.91 -0.40 20.13
C GLN A 89 -0.56 -0.53 20.58
N ILE A 90 -1.33 0.56 20.55
CA ILE A 90 -2.76 0.53 20.91
C ILE A 90 -3.55 -0.36 19.94
N LEU A 91 -3.29 -0.24 18.64
CA LEU A 91 -3.98 -1.04 17.62
C LEU A 91 -3.60 -2.53 17.74
N THR A 92 -2.32 -2.84 17.94
CA THR A 92 -1.86 -4.22 18.17
C THR A 92 -2.51 -4.82 19.41
N ALA A 93 -2.53 -4.07 20.53
CA ALA A 93 -3.18 -4.50 21.76
C ALA A 93 -4.70 -4.70 21.61
N ALA A 94 -5.37 -3.86 20.81
CA ALA A 94 -6.80 -3.98 20.56
C ALA A 94 -7.16 -5.17 19.64
N MET A 95 -6.24 -5.55 18.74
CA MET A 95 -6.48 -6.58 17.74
C MET A 95 -6.07 -7.99 18.20
N GLN A 96 -5.10 -8.10 19.13
CA GLN A 96 -4.57 -9.37 19.59
C GLN A 96 -5.15 -9.75 20.96
N THR A 97 -5.53 -11.02 21.11
CA THR A 97 -5.80 -11.63 22.43
C THR A 97 -4.57 -12.40 22.89
N GLU A 98 -4.42 -12.60 24.20
CA GLU A 98 -3.30 -13.39 24.74
C GLU A 98 -3.19 -14.78 24.12
N TRP A 99 -4.34 -15.40 23.82
CA TRP A 99 -4.39 -16.70 23.15
C TRP A 99 -4.00 -16.59 21.67
N GLY A 100 -4.45 -15.53 20.99
CA GLY A 100 -4.07 -15.24 19.61
C GLY A 100 -2.57 -15.03 19.42
N VAL A 101 -1.88 -14.42 20.38
CA VAL A 101 -0.41 -14.26 20.35
C VAL A 101 0.30 -15.62 20.43
N LYS A 102 -0.25 -16.58 21.20
CA LYS A 102 0.40 -17.88 21.43
C LYS A 102 0.16 -18.88 20.28
N GLU A 103 -1.05 -18.93 19.75
CA GLU A 103 -1.47 -20.01 18.85
C GLU A 103 -1.50 -19.61 17.37
N ASN A 104 -1.67 -18.31 17.06
CA ASN A 104 -1.99 -17.89 15.70
C ASN A 104 -0.72 -17.71 14.85
N LYS A 105 -0.31 -18.77 14.15
CA LYS A 105 0.92 -18.79 13.32
C LYS A 105 0.72 -18.38 11.86
N ILE A 106 -0.54 -18.27 11.42
CA ILE A 106 -0.89 -18.06 9.99
C ILE A 106 -1.22 -16.60 9.72
N LYS A 107 -2.00 -15.95 10.58
CA LYS A 107 -2.49 -14.59 10.35
C LYS A 107 -1.71 -13.61 11.22
N ASP A 108 -0.71 -12.96 10.62
CA ASP A 108 -0.11 -11.77 11.22
C ASP A 108 -1.10 -10.60 11.10
N GLY A 109 -1.39 -9.97 12.23
CA GLY A 109 -2.32 -8.85 12.29
C GLY A 109 -1.69 -7.52 11.84
N SER A 110 -0.36 -7.44 11.72
CA SER A 110 0.37 -6.21 11.36
C SER A 110 -0.22 -5.50 10.14
N THR A 111 -0.54 -6.27 9.09
CA THR A 111 -1.13 -5.78 7.84
C THR A 111 -2.48 -5.08 8.08
N ALA A 112 -3.31 -5.64 8.97
CA ALA A 112 -4.60 -5.04 9.31
C ALA A 112 -4.42 -3.76 10.13
N CYS A 113 -3.48 -3.72 11.09
CA CYS A 113 -3.12 -2.49 11.80
C CYS A 113 -2.64 -1.41 10.83
N HIS A 114 -1.73 -1.75 9.92
CA HIS A 114 -1.24 -0.84 8.89
C HIS A 114 -2.38 -0.28 8.04
N ALA A 115 -3.30 -1.14 7.58
CA ALA A 115 -4.48 -0.72 6.83
C ALA A 115 -5.39 0.22 7.63
N VAL A 116 -5.52 0.06 8.95
CA VAL A 116 -6.28 0.99 9.81
C VAL A 116 -5.54 2.33 9.92
N VAL A 117 -4.22 2.33 10.09
CA VAL A 117 -3.43 3.57 10.15
C VAL A 117 -3.52 4.35 8.84
N THR A 118 -3.46 3.67 7.69
CA THR A 118 -3.61 4.33 6.38
C THR A 118 -5.01 4.88 6.17
N GLN A 119 -6.07 4.19 6.63
CA GLN A 119 -7.44 4.73 6.64
C GLN A 119 -7.53 6.02 7.49
N LEU A 120 -6.94 6.03 8.69
CA LEU A 120 -6.91 7.23 9.54
C LEU A 120 -6.15 8.37 8.86
N ALA A 121 -5.01 8.08 8.24
CA ALA A 121 -4.22 9.07 7.50
C ALA A 121 -4.98 9.61 6.28
N LYS A 122 -5.77 8.77 5.61
CA LYS A 122 -6.62 9.15 4.46
C LYS A 122 -7.79 10.04 4.90
N GLN A 123 -8.44 9.73 6.01
CA GLN A 123 -9.49 10.59 6.58
C GLN A 123 -8.96 11.98 6.96
N ARG A 124 -7.69 12.08 7.36
CA ARG A 124 -7.03 13.37 7.64
C ARG A 124 -6.57 14.11 6.38
N SER A 125 -6.36 13.41 5.27
CA SER A 125 -5.89 13.99 4.02
C SER A 125 -6.23 13.10 2.83
N ASN A 126 -6.97 13.66 1.87
CA ASN A 126 -7.27 13.00 0.60
C ASN A 126 -6.02 12.67 -0.24
N GLN A 127 -4.85 13.21 0.11
CA GLN A 127 -3.59 12.97 -0.59
C GLN A 127 -2.76 11.81 0.01
N SER A 128 -3.20 11.22 1.12
CA SER A 128 -2.57 10.03 1.73
C SER A 128 -2.93 8.77 0.92
N ASN A 129 -2.35 8.64 -0.28
CA ASN A 129 -2.75 7.63 -1.26
C ASN A 129 -1.83 6.41 -1.32
N TYR A 130 -0.78 6.35 -0.50
CA TYR A 130 0.26 5.32 -0.59
C TYR A 130 -0.29 3.89 -0.61
N PHE A 131 -1.29 3.61 0.24
CA PHE A 131 -2.01 2.35 0.24
C PHE A 131 -3.26 2.37 -0.64
N THR A 132 -4.08 3.43 -0.50
CA THR A 132 -5.43 3.45 -1.07
C THR A 132 -5.43 3.40 -2.60
N ALA A 133 -4.44 3.97 -3.29
CA ALA A 133 -4.39 3.94 -4.74
C ALA A 133 -3.94 2.58 -5.32
N PRO A 134 -2.83 1.97 -4.89
CA PRO A 134 -2.48 0.59 -5.28
C PRO A 134 -3.57 -0.42 -4.91
N PHE A 135 -4.19 -0.27 -3.74
CA PHE A 135 -5.29 -1.14 -3.33
C PHE A 135 -6.52 -1.00 -4.24
N THR A 136 -6.89 0.21 -4.66
CA THR A 136 -7.97 0.39 -5.65
C THR A 136 -7.63 -0.24 -7.00
N LEU A 137 -6.39 -0.13 -7.46
CA LEU A 137 -5.96 -0.79 -8.70
C LEU A 137 -6.09 -2.30 -8.59
N SER A 138 -5.66 -2.90 -7.48
CA SER A 138 -5.83 -4.32 -7.21
C SER A 138 -7.30 -4.74 -7.27
N LEU A 139 -8.19 -4.02 -6.57
CA LEU A 139 -9.64 -4.27 -6.61
C LEU A 139 -10.19 -4.22 -8.04
N TRP A 140 -9.82 -3.19 -8.81
CA TRP A 140 -10.24 -3.04 -10.20
C TRP A 140 -9.78 -4.20 -11.07
N THR A 141 -8.50 -4.59 -10.97
CA THR A 141 -7.95 -5.71 -11.73
C THR A 141 -8.57 -7.06 -11.35
N SER A 142 -9.05 -7.21 -10.11
CA SER A 142 -9.82 -8.38 -9.66
C SER A 142 -11.30 -8.35 -10.08
N GLY A 143 -11.73 -7.34 -10.85
CA GLY A 143 -13.11 -7.22 -11.34
C GLY A 143 -14.09 -6.65 -10.34
N ALA A 144 -13.64 -5.92 -9.32
CA ALA A 144 -14.54 -5.26 -8.38
C ALA A 144 -15.46 -4.26 -9.10
N SER A 145 -16.76 -4.31 -8.79
CA SER A 145 -17.73 -3.39 -9.37
C SER A 145 -17.47 -1.94 -8.93
N ARG A 146 -17.92 -0.98 -9.73
CA ARG A 146 -17.90 0.45 -9.36
C ARG A 146 -18.57 0.70 -8.01
N GLN A 147 -19.69 0.03 -7.75
CA GLN A 147 -20.45 0.16 -6.51
C GLN A 147 -19.65 -0.33 -5.31
N THR A 148 -18.90 -1.43 -5.47
CA THR A 148 -17.99 -1.96 -4.45
C THR A 148 -16.87 -0.96 -4.15
N ILE A 149 -16.24 -0.40 -5.19
CA ILE A 149 -15.17 0.59 -5.03
C ILE A 149 -15.69 1.85 -4.33
N GLU A 150 -16.86 2.36 -4.72
CA GLU A 150 -17.46 3.53 -4.07
C GLU A 150 -17.86 3.26 -2.61
N ALA A 151 -18.31 2.03 -2.29
CA ALA A 151 -18.59 1.64 -0.91
C ALA A 151 -17.30 1.61 -0.06
N LEU A 152 -16.22 1.04 -0.58
CA LEU A 152 -14.92 0.97 0.11
C LEU A 152 -14.25 2.35 0.23
N TYR A 153 -14.45 3.23 -0.76
CA TYR A 153 -13.98 4.61 -0.73
C TYR A 153 -14.58 5.39 0.45
N ARG A 154 -15.87 5.18 0.77
CA ARG A 154 -16.51 5.80 1.95
C ARG A 154 -15.86 5.36 3.27
N CYS A 155 -15.26 4.18 3.31
CA CYS A 155 -14.50 3.68 4.44
C CYS A 155 -13.01 4.10 4.41
N SER A 156 -12.59 4.95 3.46
CA SER A 156 -11.18 5.33 3.25
C SER A 156 -10.22 4.16 2.97
N LEU A 157 -10.74 3.01 2.52
CA LEU A 157 -9.92 1.85 2.16
C LEU A 157 -9.26 2.02 0.79
N CYS A 158 -9.89 2.78 -0.10
CA CYS A 158 -9.50 2.89 -1.49
C CYS A 158 -9.74 4.33 -1.97
N ILE A 159 -9.22 4.73 -3.13
CA ILE A 159 -9.60 5.98 -3.81
C ILE A 159 -10.95 5.84 -4.54
N SER A 160 -11.60 6.96 -4.86
CA SER A 160 -12.88 6.98 -5.58
C SER A 160 -12.73 6.49 -7.02
N PHE A 161 -13.84 6.06 -7.63
CA PHE A 161 -13.82 5.52 -8.98
C PHE A 161 -13.34 6.53 -10.04
N PRO A 162 -13.71 7.83 -10.00
CA PRO A 162 -13.15 8.82 -10.93
C PRO A 162 -11.63 8.98 -10.79
N LEU A 163 -11.10 8.94 -9.57
CA LEU A 163 -9.65 9.02 -9.34
C LEU A 163 -8.92 7.77 -9.83
N LEU A 164 -9.56 6.59 -9.73
CA LEU A 164 -9.06 5.36 -10.36
C LEU A 164 -8.94 5.51 -11.88
N LEU A 165 -9.96 6.05 -12.56
CA LEU A 165 -9.88 6.26 -14.02
C LEU A 165 -8.74 7.22 -14.40
N ASN A 166 -8.57 8.31 -13.63
CA ASN A 166 -7.44 9.21 -13.83
C ASN A 166 -6.09 8.51 -13.63
N LEU A 167 -5.98 7.68 -12.57
CA LEU A 167 -4.80 6.89 -12.30
C LEU A 167 -4.49 5.90 -13.44
N ILE A 168 -5.50 5.21 -13.98
CA ILE A 168 -5.33 4.30 -15.12
C ILE A 168 -4.86 5.07 -16.36
N ASN A 169 -5.46 6.23 -16.66
CA ASN A 169 -5.04 7.07 -17.78
C ASN A 169 -3.59 7.55 -17.63
N ASN A 170 -3.19 7.95 -16.42
CA ASN A 170 -1.82 8.35 -16.11
C ASN A 170 -0.84 7.19 -16.29
N LEU A 171 -1.18 6.00 -15.79
CA LEU A 171 -0.38 4.79 -15.97
C LEU A 171 -0.25 4.42 -17.45
N ALA A 172 -1.34 4.48 -18.21
CA ALA A 172 -1.32 4.23 -19.66
C ALA A 172 -0.40 5.21 -20.39
N LYS A 173 -0.45 6.51 -20.02
CA LYS A 173 0.45 7.52 -20.57
C LYS A 173 1.92 7.21 -20.25
N HIS A 174 2.25 6.89 -19.01
CA HIS A 174 3.61 6.48 -18.61
C HIS A 174 4.08 5.23 -19.38
N CYS A 175 3.21 4.25 -19.57
CA CYS A 175 3.52 3.05 -20.36
C CYS A 175 3.76 3.38 -21.84
N LEU A 176 2.98 4.28 -22.44
CA LEU A 176 3.18 4.74 -23.82
C LEU A 176 4.48 5.53 -23.97
N GLU A 177 4.80 6.41 -23.02
CA GLU A 177 6.07 7.15 -23.01
C GLU A 177 7.26 6.19 -22.92
N HIS A 178 7.19 5.21 -22.01
CA HIS A 178 8.22 4.18 -21.88
C HIS A 178 8.33 3.30 -23.14
N ALA A 179 7.21 2.87 -23.72
CA ALA A 179 7.19 2.11 -24.96
C ALA A 179 7.77 2.92 -26.13
N SER A 180 7.47 4.23 -26.20
CA SER A 180 8.03 5.13 -27.20
C SER A 180 9.54 5.27 -27.06
N GLN A 181 10.05 5.40 -25.83
CA GLN A 181 11.50 5.42 -25.56
C GLN A 181 12.16 4.12 -25.99
N ILE A 182 11.55 2.97 -25.65
CA ILE A 182 12.06 1.67 -26.11
C ILE A 182 12.08 1.64 -27.64
N ALA A 183 10.99 2.01 -28.31
CA ALA A 183 10.84 1.96 -29.76
C ALA A 183 11.82 2.85 -30.56
N GLN A 184 12.53 3.80 -29.92
CA GLN A 184 13.59 4.58 -30.57
C GLN A 184 14.88 3.75 -30.82
N GLY A 185 15.01 2.58 -30.18
CA GLY A 185 16.12 1.66 -30.43
C GLY A 185 16.03 0.94 -31.78
N PRO A 186 17.05 0.12 -32.12
CA PRO A 186 17.01 -0.74 -33.30
C PRO A 186 16.00 -1.88 -33.10
N HIS A 187 14.83 -1.77 -33.73
CA HIS A 187 13.77 -2.78 -33.66
C HIS A 187 13.43 -3.34 -35.03
N LEU A 188 12.99 -4.59 -35.05
CA LEU A 188 12.46 -5.25 -36.23
C LEU A 188 10.96 -5.50 -36.03
N MET A 189 10.16 -4.94 -36.92
CA MET A 189 8.72 -5.17 -36.94
C MET A 189 8.44 -6.48 -37.67
N CYS A 190 7.75 -7.40 -37.02
CA CYS A 190 7.31 -8.65 -37.63
C CYS A 190 5.86 -8.94 -37.26
N TYR A 191 5.27 -9.89 -37.96
CA TYR A 191 3.99 -10.48 -37.59
C TYR A 191 4.26 -11.81 -36.93
N ASP A 192 3.72 -12.00 -35.73
CA ASP A 192 3.81 -13.26 -35.00
C ASP A 192 2.41 -13.73 -34.59
N ASN A 193 2.28 -15.01 -34.29
CA ASN A 193 1.04 -15.61 -33.85
C ASN A 193 0.86 -15.39 -32.35
N ILE A 194 -0.22 -14.71 -31.97
CA ILE A 194 -0.67 -14.61 -30.58
C ILE A 194 -1.76 -15.64 -30.33
N ASN A 195 -1.63 -16.36 -29.20
CA ASN A 195 -2.63 -17.30 -28.72
C ASN A 195 -3.14 -16.83 -27.36
N ILE A 196 -4.38 -16.36 -27.32
CA ILE A 196 -5.03 -15.91 -26.09
C ILE A 196 -5.89 -17.05 -25.56
N SER A 197 -5.56 -17.56 -24.38
CA SER A 197 -6.42 -18.52 -23.68
C SER A 197 -7.63 -17.79 -23.11
N THR A 198 -8.82 -18.24 -23.47
CA THR A 198 -10.10 -17.62 -23.08
C THR A 198 -10.86 -18.46 -22.04
N SER A 199 -10.36 -19.66 -21.73
CA SER A 199 -11.03 -20.60 -20.83
C SER A 199 -10.03 -21.44 -20.04
N ILE A 200 -10.28 -21.55 -18.74
CA ILE A 200 -9.54 -22.39 -17.78
C ILE A 200 -10.13 -23.81 -17.67
N PHE A 201 -11.23 -24.12 -18.37
CA PHE A 201 -11.89 -25.42 -18.31
C PHE A 201 -11.17 -26.45 -19.19
N ILE A 202 -11.11 -27.69 -18.72
CA ILE A 202 -10.37 -28.78 -19.38
C ILE A 202 -11.07 -29.19 -20.69
N GLU A 203 -12.40 -29.28 -20.70
CA GLU A 203 -13.20 -29.75 -21.84
C GLU A 203 -13.78 -28.59 -22.68
N GLN A 204 -13.83 -28.76 -23.99
CA GLN A 204 -14.39 -27.79 -24.94
C GLN A 204 -15.70 -28.34 -25.52
N CYS A 205 -16.82 -27.66 -25.27
CA CYS A 205 -18.11 -28.01 -25.84
C CYS A 205 -18.38 -27.19 -27.11
N SER A 206 -19.13 -27.73 -28.06
CA SER A 206 -19.47 -27.05 -29.32
C SER A 206 -20.28 -25.75 -29.14
N SER A 207 -20.99 -25.62 -28.02
CA SER A 207 -21.75 -24.43 -27.63
C SER A 207 -20.96 -23.42 -26.79
N ALA A 208 -19.73 -23.76 -26.39
CA ALA A 208 -18.90 -22.91 -25.55
C ALA A 208 -17.95 -22.04 -26.39
N PRO A 209 -17.53 -20.86 -25.89
CA PRO A 209 -16.52 -20.04 -26.54
C PRO A 209 -15.24 -20.84 -26.83
N ALA A 210 -14.61 -20.58 -27.98
CA ALA A 210 -13.37 -21.24 -28.38
C ALA A 210 -12.29 -21.04 -27.32
N LYS A 211 -11.69 -22.13 -26.83
CA LYS A 211 -10.76 -22.17 -25.68
C LYS A 211 -9.47 -21.36 -25.88
N VAL A 212 -9.03 -21.28 -27.13
CA VAL A 212 -7.92 -20.44 -27.55
C VAL A 212 -8.40 -19.62 -28.73
N GLN A 213 -8.19 -18.32 -28.67
CA GLN A 213 -8.28 -17.45 -29.82
C GLN A 213 -6.87 -17.21 -30.34
N SER A 214 -6.63 -17.66 -31.57
CA SER A 214 -5.39 -17.42 -32.28
C SER A 214 -5.57 -16.24 -33.22
N GLY A 215 -4.57 -15.39 -33.32
CA GLY A 215 -4.51 -14.31 -34.29
C GLY A 215 -3.08 -13.98 -34.65
N THR A 216 -2.90 -13.15 -35.66
CA THR A 216 -1.60 -12.59 -36.03
C THR A 216 -1.53 -11.17 -35.50
N PHE A 217 -0.48 -10.84 -34.74
CA PHE A 217 -0.27 -9.53 -34.15
C PHE A 217 1.11 -8.99 -34.51
N THR A 218 1.23 -7.68 -34.71
CA THR A 218 2.51 -7.03 -34.98
C THR A 218 3.35 -6.96 -33.71
N ILE A 219 4.55 -7.54 -33.72
CA ILE A 219 5.51 -7.50 -32.62
C ILE A 219 6.73 -6.68 -33.04
N LEU A 220 7.26 -5.88 -32.11
CA LEU A 220 8.54 -5.20 -32.24
C LEU A 220 9.60 -5.99 -31.46
N TYR A 221 10.55 -6.59 -32.17
CA TYR A 221 11.69 -7.28 -31.56
C TYR A 221 12.89 -6.35 -31.46
N ASN A 222 13.46 -6.25 -30.26
CA ASN A 222 14.70 -5.49 -30.03
C ASN A 222 15.91 -6.22 -30.63
N VAL A 223 16.67 -5.53 -31.47
CA VAL A 223 17.87 -6.06 -32.13
C VAL A 223 19.11 -5.69 -31.32
N HIS A 224 19.47 -6.56 -30.37
CA HIS A 224 20.49 -6.31 -29.36
C HIS A 224 21.91 -6.04 -29.91
N SER A 225 22.21 -6.52 -31.13
CA SER A 225 23.53 -6.35 -31.77
C SER A 225 23.46 -5.49 -33.05
N GLY A 226 22.32 -4.87 -33.33
CA GLY A 226 22.11 -4.05 -34.53
C GLY A 226 22.40 -2.58 -34.27
N SER A 227 22.87 -1.88 -35.30
CA SER A 227 22.92 -0.41 -35.32
C SER A 227 21.90 0.15 -36.32
N LEU A 228 21.42 1.37 -36.09
CA LEU A 228 20.49 2.05 -37.01
C LEU A 228 21.08 2.18 -38.42
N GLU A 229 22.38 2.39 -38.55
CA GLU A 229 23.08 2.48 -39.84
C GLU A 229 22.98 1.17 -40.65
N GLN A 230 22.99 0.01 -39.97
CA GLN A 230 22.84 -1.30 -40.61
C GLN A 230 21.40 -1.62 -41.00
N MET A 231 20.43 -0.86 -40.49
CA MET A 231 19.00 -1.03 -40.77
C MET A 231 18.50 -0.14 -41.92
N HIS A 232 19.37 0.66 -42.53
CA HIS A 232 19.01 1.45 -43.71
C HIS A 232 18.65 0.52 -44.88
N LEU A 233 17.53 0.82 -45.56
CA LEU A 233 17.17 0.12 -46.78
C LEU A 233 18.22 0.40 -47.85
N ALA A 234 18.74 -0.63 -48.49
CA ALA A 234 19.55 -0.46 -49.70
C ALA A 234 18.67 0.20 -50.78
N PRO A 235 19.23 1.12 -51.59
CA PRO A 235 18.49 1.72 -52.69
C PRO A 235 17.95 0.62 -53.61
N MET A 236 16.67 0.69 -53.96
CA MET A 236 16.08 -0.20 -54.96
C MET A 236 16.74 0.09 -56.31
N LEU A 237 17.42 -0.91 -56.88
CA LEU A 237 17.94 -0.90 -58.25
C LEU A 237 16.81 -1.10 -59.26
#